data_AF-A0A1B0CPA5-F1
#
_entry.id   AF-A0A1B0CPA5-F1
#
_cell.length_a   1.000
_cell.length_b   1.000
_cell.length_c   1.000
_cell.angle_alpha   90.00
_cell.angle_beta   90.00
_cell.angle_gamma   90.00
#
_symmetry.space_group_name_H-M   'P 1'
#
loop_
_entity.id
_entity.type
_entity.pdbx_description
1 polymer ?
#
loop_
_entity_poly.entity_id
_entity_poly.type
_entity_poly.pdbx_seq_one_letter_code
_entity_poly.pdbx_strand_id
1 'polypeptide(L)'
;MSHYSRLDAEQLLTGTQTGTFLIRPRSAGHYALSISNNGIPNHCIIYQTDRGYGFAEPYNVYSTLKALVLHYAHNSLEEHNDSLLTTLKYPVYGPNVIVPTTTAAIKDDQRQASGGEC
;
A
#
# COMPACT_ATOMS: atom_id res chain seq x y z
N MET A 1 10.02 -15.22 -5.57
CA MET A 1 9.55 -13.86 -5.25
C MET A 1 8.06 -13.95 -4.97
N SER A 2 7.63 -13.56 -3.77
CA SER A 2 6.22 -13.62 -3.37
C SER A 2 5.40 -12.69 -4.27
N HIS A 3 4.47 -13.27 -5.02
CA HIS A 3 3.48 -12.49 -5.77
C HIS A 3 2.47 -11.95 -4.76
N TYR A 4 2.60 -10.67 -4.38
CA TYR A 4 1.56 -10.02 -3.57
C TYR A 4 0.30 -9.88 -4.42
N SER A 5 -0.77 -10.53 -3.99
CA SER A 5 -2.08 -10.35 -4.59
C SER A 5 -2.66 -8.98 -4.26
N ARG A 6 -3.74 -8.61 -4.95
CA ARG A 6 -4.51 -7.42 -4.58
C ARG A 6 -5.01 -7.51 -3.13
N LEU A 7 -5.46 -8.69 -2.72
CA LEU A 7 -5.99 -8.93 -1.37
C LEU A 7 -4.91 -8.75 -0.31
N ASP A 8 -3.70 -9.27 -0.54
CA ASP A 8 -2.58 -9.09 0.40
C ASP A 8 -2.22 -7.61 0.55
N ALA A 9 -2.26 -6.85 -0.55
CA ALA A 9 -2.01 -5.43 -0.54
C ALA A 9 -3.11 -4.64 0.21
N GLU A 10 -4.38 -5.01 0.04
CA GLU A 10 -5.50 -4.40 0.75
C GLU A 10 -5.38 -4.64 2.26
N GLN A 11 -5.01 -5.85 2.69
CA GLN A 11 -4.80 -6.18 4.10
C GLN A 11 -3.67 -5.37 4.74
N LEU A 12 -2.55 -5.17 4.02
CA LEU A 12 -1.41 -4.42 4.51
C LEU A 12 -1.66 -2.91 4.59
N LEU A 13 -2.50 -2.38 3.70
CA LEU A 13 -2.70 -0.93 3.56
C LEU A 13 -3.91 -0.40 4.33
N THR A 14 -4.87 -1.26 4.67
CA THR A 14 -6.07 -0.86 5.41
C THR A 14 -5.70 -0.22 6.74
N GLY A 15 -6.20 0.99 6.97
CA GLY A 15 -5.96 1.78 8.18
C GLY A 15 -4.53 2.33 8.33
N THR A 16 -3.65 2.14 7.35
CA THR A 16 -2.33 2.80 7.33
C THR A 16 -2.44 4.27 6.93
N GLN A 17 -1.45 5.07 7.31
CA GLN A 17 -1.43 6.50 6.98
C GLN A 17 -1.46 6.76 5.47
N THR A 18 -2.06 7.89 5.08
CA THR A 18 -2.11 8.37 3.69
C THR A 18 -0.71 8.44 3.07
N GLY A 19 -0.58 7.91 1.86
CA GLY A 19 0.69 7.84 1.12
C GLY A 19 1.51 6.57 1.40
N THR A 20 1.00 5.64 2.22
CA THR A 20 1.61 4.31 2.38
C THR A 20 1.37 3.47 1.12
N PHE A 21 2.41 2.88 0.54
CA PHE A 21 2.29 2.22 -0.76
C PHE A 21 3.15 0.97 -0.92
N LEU A 22 2.78 0.16 -1.91
CA LEU A 22 3.60 -0.94 -2.44
C LEU A 22 3.33 -1.13 -3.94
N ILE A 23 4.34 -1.62 -4.66
CA ILE A 23 4.20 -2.02 -6.06
C ILE A 23 4.20 -3.54 -6.13
N ARG A 24 3.20 -4.11 -6.78
CA ARG A 24 3.05 -5.55 -6.98
C ARG A 24 3.05 -5.92 -8.46
N PRO A 25 3.66 -7.06 -8.85
CA PRO A 25 3.57 -7.54 -10.21
C PRO A 25 2.14 -7.96 -10.54
N ARG A 26 1.75 -7.79 -11.81
CA ARG A 26 0.50 -8.31 -12.36
C ARG A 26 0.82 -9.30 -13.48
N SER A 27 -0.12 -10.19 -13.79
CA SER A 27 -0.02 -11.03 -14.98
C SER A 27 0.07 -10.14 -16.24
N ALA A 28 0.73 -10.66 -17.28
CA ALA A 28 0.99 -9.97 -18.56
C ALA A 28 2.01 -8.81 -18.53
N GLY A 29 2.96 -8.80 -17.58
CA GLY A 29 4.12 -7.89 -17.63
C GLY A 29 3.83 -6.45 -17.18
N HIS A 30 2.66 -6.20 -16.60
CA HIS A 30 2.31 -4.92 -15.98
C HIS A 30 2.49 -4.96 -14.47
N TYR A 31 2.46 -3.79 -13.84
CA TYR A 31 2.51 -3.65 -12.39
C TYR A 31 1.23 -2.98 -11.88
N ALA A 32 1.00 -3.08 -10.58
CA ALA A 32 -0.01 -2.29 -9.90
C ALA A 32 0.62 -1.57 -8.70
N LEU A 33 0.39 -0.27 -8.64
CA LEU A 33 0.55 0.51 -7.42
C LEU A 33 -0.65 0.21 -6.52
N SER A 34 -0.39 -0.14 -5.26
CA SER A 34 -1.42 -0.13 -4.21
C SER A 34 -1.01 0.92 -3.18
N ILE A 35 -1.93 1.82 -2.83
CA ILE A 35 -1.67 2.97 -1.96
C ILE A 35 -2.82 3.22 -0.99
N SER A 36 -2.52 3.56 0.26
CA SER A 36 -3.52 4.01 1.24
C SER A 36 -3.81 5.50 1.05
N ASN A 37 -5.09 5.83 0.89
CA ASN A 37 -5.60 7.19 1.01
C ASN A 37 -6.64 7.23 2.13
N ASN A 38 -6.36 7.98 3.20
CA ASN A 38 -7.20 8.08 4.39
C ASN A 38 -7.55 6.70 5.00
N GLY A 39 -6.58 5.79 5.03
CA GLY A 39 -6.76 4.43 5.54
C GLY A 39 -7.49 3.49 4.57
N ILE A 40 -7.86 3.94 3.38
CA ILE A 40 -8.56 3.15 2.35
C ILE A 40 -7.57 2.76 1.26
N PRO A 41 -7.36 1.45 1.00
CA PRO A 41 -6.53 0.99 -0.11
C PRO A 41 -7.13 1.38 -1.46
N ASN A 42 -6.26 1.89 -2.33
CA ASN A 42 -6.55 2.24 -3.71
C ASN A 42 -5.52 1.56 -4.62
N HIS A 43 -5.88 1.31 -5.88
CA HIS A 43 -5.00 0.63 -6.82
C HIS A 43 -4.96 1.35 -8.16
N CYS A 44 -3.74 1.54 -8.69
CA CYS A 44 -3.50 2.08 -10.02
C CYS A 44 -2.69 1.08 -10.84
N ILE A 45 -3.05 0.92 -12.11
CA ILE A 45 -2.25 0.12 -13.05
C ILE A 45 -1.03 0.93 -13.46
N ILE A 46 0.14 0.32 -13.38
CA ILE A 46 1.36 0.85 -13.99
C ILE A 46 1.58 0.06 -15.28
N TYR A 47 1.47 0.76 -16.40
CA TYR A 47 1.80 0.22 -17.71
C TYR A 47 3.30 0.12 -17.86
N GLN A 48 3.75 -1.01 -18.41
CA GLN A 48 5.11 -1.19 -18.91
C GLN A 48 5.02 -1.18 -20.43
N THR A 49 5.73 -0.25 -21.06
CA THR A 49 5.78 -0.05 -22.50
C THR A 49 7.23 0.00 -22.97
N ASP A 50 7.46 0.00 -24.28
CA ASP A 50 8.80 0.14 -24.85
C ASP A 50 9.45 1.50 -24.52
N ARG A 51 8.63 2.51 -24.19
CA ARG A 51 9.08 3.87 -23.80
C ARG A 51 9.40 3.99 -22.31
N GLY A 52 8.95 3.03 -21.51
CA GLY A 52 9.09 3.05 -20.06
C GLY A 52 7.79 2.71 -19.31
N TYR A 53 7.75 3.13 -18.05
CA TYR A 53 6.67 2.91 -17.10
C TYR A 53 5.83 4.16 -16.92
N GLY A 54 4.54 4.00 -16.63
CA GLY A 54 3.64 5.12 -16.30
C GLY A 54 2.21 4.68 -15.96
N PHE A 55 1.39 5.63 -15.52
CA PHE A 55 -0.02 5.38 -15.20
C PHE A 55 -0.95 5.60 -16.39
N ALA A 56 -0.56 6.42 -17.37
CA ALA A 56 -1.35 6.74 -18.55
C ALA A 56 -0.44 7.26 -19.68
N GLU A 57 -0.86 7.07 -20.94
CA GLU A 57 -0.25 7.78 -22.07
C GLU A 57 -0.64 9.27 -22.06
N PRO A 58 0.23 10.17 -22.55
CA PRO A 58 1.58 9.95 -23.11
C PRO A 58 2.71 9.86 -22.07
N TYR A 59 2.38 9.78 -20.77
CA TYR A 59 3.32 9.91 -19.65
C TYR A 59 4.03 8.60 -19.24
N ASN A 60 4.04 7.58 -20.11
CA ASN A 60 4.78 6.32 -19.91
C ASN A 60 6.28 6.48 -20.22
N VAL A 61 6.91 7.48 -19.62
CA VAL A 61 8.26 7.95 -19.97
C VAL A 61 9.33 7.59 -18.93
N TYR A 62 8.94 6.96 -17.82
CA TYR A 62 9.89 6.63 -16.76
C TYR A 62 10.68 5.38 -17.11
N SER A 63 12.00 5.48 -17.21
CA SER A 63 12.87 4.36 -17.61
C SER A 63 12.85 3.17 -16.63
N THR A 64 12.47 3.39 -15.36
CA THR A 64 12.36 2.35 -14.33
C THR A 64 11.19 2.62 -13.40
N LEU A 65 10.67 1.58 -12.73
CA LEU A 65 9.70 1.73 -11.64
C LEU A 65 10.22 2.65 -10.53
N LYS A 66 11.51 2.61 -10.23
CA LYS A 66 12.13 3.49 -9.24
C LYS A 66 12.05 4.96 -9.66
N ALA A 67 12.32 5.27 -10.93
CA ALA A 67 12.22 6.62 -11.45
C ALA A 67 10.79 7.15 -11.36
N LEU A 68 9.80 6.32 -11.71
CA LEU A 68 8.39 6.63 -11.51
C LEU A 68 8.09 6.92 -10.03
N VAL A 69 8.52 6.05 -9.11
CA VAL A 69 8.29 6.23 -7.68
C VAL A 69 8.89 7.53 -7.15
N LEU A 70 10.14 7.82 -7.52
CA LEU A 70 10.84 9.04 -7.10
C LEU A 70 10.17 10.31 -7.60
N HIS A 71 9.56 10.27 -8.78
CA HIS A 71 8.80 11.40 -9.29
C HIS A 71 7.53 11.64 -8.47
N TYR A 72 6.71 10.62 -8.25
CA TYR A 72 5.47 10.74 -7.46
C TYR A 72 5.70 10.74 -5.94
N ALA A 73 6.94 10.68 -5.47
CA ALA A 73 7.28 10.99 -4.08
C ALA A 73 7.09 12.49 -3.78
N HIS A 74 7.27 13.34 -4.81
CA HIS A 74 7.14 14.80 -4.71
C HIS A 74 5.95 15.37 -5.50
N ASN A 75 5.42 14.62 -6.47
CA ASN A 75 4.28 15.04 -7.30
C ASN A 75 3.03 14.24 -6.93
N SER A 76 1.89 14.92 -6.85
CA SER A 76 0.60 14.33 -6.52
C SER A 76 0.15 13.35 -7.59
N LEU A 77 -0.60 12.32 -7.20
CA LEU A 77 -1.25 11.39 -8.13
C LEU A 77 -2.59 11.93 -8.67
N GLU A 78 -3.01 13.12 -8.25
CA GLU A 78 -4.29 13.73 -8.63
C GLU A 78 -4.43 13.89 -10.14
N GLU A 79 -3.34 14.14 -10.86
CA GLU A 79 -3.32 14.26 -12.33
C GLU A 79 -3.77 12.98 -13.06
N HIS A 80 -3.78 11.84 -12.36
CA HIS A 80 -4.22 10.54 -12.89
C HIS A 80 -5.49 10.03 -12.23
N ASN A 81 -5.80 10.50 -11.02
CA ASN A 81 -6.99 10.14 -10.28
C ASN A 81 -7.28 11.22 -9.23
N ASP A 82 -8.33 12.03 -9.47
CA ASP A 82 -8.76 13.11 -8.56
C ASP A 82 -9.03 12.62 -7.11
N SER A 83 -9.27 11.31 -6.94
CA SER A 83 -9.48 10.70 -5.61
C SER A 83 -8.17 10.35 -4.88
N LEU A 84 -7.01 10.52 -5.52
CA LEU A 84 -5.68 10.25 -4.98
C LEU A 84 -4.90 11.55 -4.79
N LEU A 85 -5.41 12.41 -3.90
CA LEU A 85 -4.74 13.63 -3.42
C LEU A 85 -3.54 13.29 -2.50
N THR A 86 -2.63 12.44 -2.96
CA THR A 86 -1.51 11.93 -2.16
C THR A 86 -0.29 11.63 -3.03
N THR A 87 0.86 11.46 -2.37
CA THR A 87 2.15 11.13 -2.97
C THR A 87 2.64 9.78 -2.45
N LEU A 88 3.63 9.20 -3.13
CA LEU A 88 4.29 7.95 -2.75
C LEU A 88 5.26 8.19 -1.59
N LYS A 89 4.72 8.30 -0.37
CA LYS A 89 5.45 8.82 0.78
C LYS A 89 6.07 7.75 1.66
N TYR A 90 5.37 6.64 1.90
CA TYR A 90 5.82 5.61 2.84
C TYR A 90 5.80 4.22 2.17
N PRO A 91 6.95 3.64 1.80
CA PRO A 91 6.95 2.27 1.32
C PRO A 91 6.49 1.34 2.47
N VAL A 92 5.61 0.38 2.21
CA VAL A 92 4.94 -0.44 3.25
C VAL A 92 5.88 -1.19 4.21
N TYR A 93 7.10 -1.51 3.75
CA TYR A 93 8.16 -2.16 4.56
C TYR A 93 9.26 -1.17 4.98
N GLY A 94 8.99 0.12 4.89
CA GLY A 94 9.90 1.19 5.28
C GLY A 94 9.84 1.49 6.77
N PRO A 95 10.86 2.18 7.29
CA PRO A 95 10.99 2.44 8.74
C PRO A 95 9.93 3.40 9.31
N ASN A 96 9.17 4.09 8.47
CA ASN A 96 8.25 5.17 8.89
C ASN A 96 6.77 4.85 8.62
N VAL A 97 6.41 3.57 8.48
CA VAL A 97 5.01 3.18 8.25
C VAL A 97 4.28 3.08 9.57
N ILE A 98 3.30 3.94 9.79
CA ILE A 98 2.33 3.80 10.86
C ILE A 98 1.31 2.75 10.41
N VAL A 99 1.51 1.53 10.89
CA VAL A 99 0.49 0.48 10.82
C VAL A 99 -0.52 0.72 11.93
N PRO A 100 -1.83 0.62 11.66
CA PRO A 100 -2.82 0.63 12.72
C PRO A 100 -2.55 -0.60 13.59
N THR A 101 -1.99 -0.37 14.77
CA THR A 101 -1.80 -1.43 15.74
C THR A 101 -3.21 -1.79 16.23
N THR A 102 -3.79 -2.87 15.69
CA THR A 102 -4.94 -3.49 16.33
C THR A 102 -4.48 -3.95 17.70
N THR A 103 -4.89 -3.23 18.74
CA THR A 103 -4.82 -3.65 20.14
C THR A 103 -5.50 -5.01 20.28
N ALA A 104 -4.72 -6.09 20.27
CA ALA A 104 -5.18 -7.41 20.69
C ALA A 104 -3.99 -8.27 21.17
N ALA A 105 -3.53 -8.02 22.40
CA ALA A 105 -3.06 -9.05 23.36
C ALA A 105 -2.37 -8.40 24.59
N ILE A 106 -3.18 -7.83 25.50
CA ILE A 106 -2.99 -8.09 26.93
C ILE A 106 -4.32 -8.63 27.40
N LYS A 107 -4.55 -9.92 27.15
CA LYS A 107 -5.45 -10.72 27.98
C LYS A 107 -4.54 -11.39 28.99
N ASP A 108 -4.30 -10.71 30.11
CA ASP A 108 -3.88 -11.41 31.30
C ASP A 108 -5.05 -12.28 31.77
N ASP A 109 -4.73 -13.56 31.88
CA ASP A 109 -5.59 -14.66 32.26
C ASP A 109 -6.02 -14.51 33.72
N GLN A 110 -7.29 -14.17 33.96
CA GLN A 110 -7.96 -14.53 35.21
C GLN A 110 -9.33 -15.15 34.90
N ARG A 111 -9.34 -16.47 34.71
CA ARG A 111 -10.46 -17.35 35.10
C ARG A 111 -9.90 -18.35 36.11
N GLN A 112 -10.21 -18.20 37.41
CA GLN A 112 -11.40 -18.73 38.08
C GLN A 112 -11.15 -20.10 38.73
N ALA A 113 -11.24 -20.14 40.06
CA ALA A 113 -11.77 -21.26 40.83
C ALA A 113 -12.62 -20.62 41.96
N SER A 114 -13.96 -20.54 41.88
CA SER A 114 -14.91 -21.55 42.39
C SER A 114 -14.31 -22.39 43.51
N GLY A 115 -14.67 -22.19 44.78
CA GLY A 115 -15.99 -22.51 45.32
C GLY A 115 -15.88 -23.81 46.12
N GLY A 116 -16.09 -23.74 47.44
CA GLY A 116 -16.00 -24.90 48.33
C GLY A 116 -16.38 -24.50 49.76
N GLU A 117 -17.62 -24.78 50.10
CA GLU A 117 -18.26 -24.64 51.41
C GLU A 117 -17.59 -25.52 52.48
N CYS A 118 -17.53 -25.02 53.73
CA CYS A 118 -17.76 -25.68 55.03
C CYS A 118 -17.42 -24.68 56.14
#